data_AF-A0A4Y4DU94-F1
#
_entry.id   AF-A0A4Y4DU94-F1
#
_cell.length_a   1.000
_cell.length_b   1.000
_cell.length_c   1.000
_cell.angle_alpha   90.00
_cell.angle_beta   90.00
_cell.angle_gamma   90.00
#
_symmetry.space_group_name_H-M   'P 1'
#
loop_
_entity.id
_entity.type
_entity.pdbx_description
1 polymer ?
#
loop_
_entity_poly.entity_id
_entity_poly.type
_entity_poly.pdbx_seq_one_letter_code
_entity_poly.pdbx_strand_id
1 'polypeptide(L)'
;MEISISTASGEKLLDTKAAMEDNGAFEYSYRIPKSAKPGVLAVSAAPADVDWCDDTGTNNRLKNQSDIDRTSCMLPVKQIAIVD
;
A
#
# COMPACT_ATOMS: atom_id res chain seq x y z
N MET A 1 0.18 9.49 -3.03
CA MET A 1 -0.31 8.20 -2.51
C MET A 1 -0.10 7.11 -3.54
N GLU A 2 0.43 5.97 -3.15
CA GLU A 2 0.35 4.70 -3.86
C GLU A 2 -0.83 3.90 -3.29
N ILE A 3 -1.68 3.36 -4.18
CA ILE A 3 -2.94 2.71 -3.84
C ILE A 3 -2.99 1.38 -4.58
N SER A 4 -3.24 0.30 -3.85
CA SER A 4 -3.42 -1.03 -4.43
C SER A 4 -4.66 -1.74 -3.89
N ILE A 5 -5.30 -2.49 -4.76
CA ILE A 5 -6.43 -3.36 -4.44
C ILE A 5 -6.13 -4.73 -5.03
N SER A 6 -6.21 -5.76 -4.21
CA SER A 6 -5.97 -7.15 -4.65
C SER A 6 -6.97 -8.12 -4.03
N THR A 7 -7.20 -9.24 -4.70
CA THR A 7 -8.02 -10.34 -4.17
C THR A 7 -7.23 -11.17 -3.16
N ALA A 8 -7.93 -12.02 -2.39
CA ALA A 8 -7.29 -12.98 -1.48
C ALA A 8 -6.31 -13.96 -2.17
N SER A 9 -6.43 -14.19 -3.49
CA SER A 9 -5.49 -15.00 -4.26
C SER A 9 -4.26 -14.21 -4.75
N GLY A 10 -4.17 -12.91 -4.43
CA GLY A 10 -3.08 -12.03 -4.85
C GLY A 10 -3.25 -11.41 -6.24
N GLU A 11 -4.41 -11.58 -6.89
CA GLU A 11 -4.71 -10.90 -8.16
C GLU A 11 -4.84 -9.40 -7.91
N LYS A 12 -4.04 -8.57 -8.58
CA LYS A 12 -4.16 -7.11 -8.50
C LYS A 12 -5.30 -6.62 -9.38
N LEU A 13 -6.29 -5.99 -8.76
CA LEU A 13 -7.41 -5.30 -9.42
C LEU A 13 -7.09 -3.83 -9.71
N LEU A 14 -6.21 -3.23 -8.90
CA LEU A 14 -5.74 -1.86 -9.03
C LEU A 14 -4.31 -1.75 -8.50
N ASP A 15 -3.50 -0.96 -9.20
CA ASP A 15 -2.18 -0.50 -8.76
C ASP A 15 -1.94 0.87 -9.38
N THR A 16 -1.97 1.94 -8.57
CA THR A 16 -1.93 3.32 -9.09
C THR A 16 -1.38 4.31 -8.08
N LYS A 17 -1.09 5.53 -8.57
CA LYS A 17 -0.74 6.68 -7.74
C LYS A 17 -1.82 7.76 -7.83
N ALA A 18 -2.12 8.41 -6.70
CA ALA A 18 -3.06 9.53 -6.59
C ALA A 18 -2.42 10.69 -5.80
N ALA A 19 -2.96 11.90 -6.01
CA ALA A 19 -2.53 13.09 -5.28
C ALA A 19 -2.78 12.94 -3.77
N MET A 20 -1.95 13.62 -2.98
CA MET A 20 -2.09 13.78 -1.54
C MET A 20 -2.01 15.27 -1.25
N GLU A 21 -2.90 15.77 -0.41
CA GLU A 21 -2.87 17.15 0.07
C GLU A 21 -1.67 17.37 1.01
N ASP A 22 -1.23 18.62 1.17
CA ASP A 22 -0.06 18.97 2.00
C ASP A 22 -0.22 18.55 3.48
N ASN A 23 -1.45 18.41 3.95
CA ASN A 23 -1.77 17.93 5.30
C ASN A 23 -1.82 16.39 5.42
N GLY A 24 -1.46 15.66 4.36
CA GLY A 24 -1.49 14.20 4.31
C GLY A 24 -2.86 13.60 4.02
N ALA A 25 -3.90 14.43 3.81
CA ALA A 25 -5.21 13.93 3.40
C ALA A 25 -5.17 13.43 1.95
N PHE A 26 -5.97 12.41 1.66
CA PHE A 26 -6.20 11.96 0.29
C PHE A 26 -7.60 11.34 0.19
N GLU A 27 -8.16 11.35 -1.01
CA GLU A 27 -9.40 10.66 -1.34
C GLU A 27 -9.22 9.92 -2.66
N TYR A 28 -9.73 8.68 -2.73
CA TYR A 28 -9.68 7.88 -3.95
C TYR A 28 -10.91 6.97 -4.04
N SER A 29 -11.50 6.90 -5.22
CA SER A 29 -12.65 6.06 -5.53
C SER A 29 -12.32 5.04 -6.59
N TYR A 30 -12.61 3.76 -6.31
CA TYR A 30 -12.47 2.66 -7.26
C TYR A 30 -13.80 1.94 -7.43
N ARG A 31 -14.24 1.77 -8.68
CA ARG A 31 -15.41 0.94 -9.00
C ARG A 31 -14.95 -0.47 -9.29
N ILE A 32 -15.32 -1.41 -8.41
CA ILE A 32 -15.01 -2.83 -8.60
C ILE A 32 -15.73 -3.35 -9.87
N PRO A 33 -15.02 -4.01 -10.80
CA PRO A 33 -15.61 -4.59 -11.99
C PRO A 33 -16.67 -5.65 -11.64
N LYS A 34 -17.77 -5.71 -12.39
CA LYS A 34 -18.81 -6.76 -12.20
C LYS A 34 -18.29 -8.19 -12.40
N SER A 35 -17.17 -8.35 -13.12
CA SER A 35 -16.50 -9.63 -13.33
C SER A 35 -15.63 -10.06 -12.14
N ALA A 36 -15.43 -9.19 -11.14
CA ALA A 36 -14.70 -9.54 -9.94
C ALA A 36 -15.47 -10.62 -9.17
N LYS A 37 -14.78 -11.68 -8.76
CA LYS A 37 -15.38 -12.76 -7.99
C LYS A 37 -15.71 -12.27 -6.57
N PRO A 38 -16.80 -12.75 -5.96
CA PRO A 38 -17.06 -12.57 -4.53
C PRO A 38 -15.87 -13.03 -3.69
N GLY A 39 -15.66 -12.37 -2.56
CA GLY A 39 -14.55 -12.68 -1.67
C GLY A 39 -13.98 -11.46 -0.97
N VAL A 40 -12.85 -11.67 -0.29
CA VAL A 40 -12.15 -10.61 0.46
C VAL A 40 -11.15 -9.92 -0.47
N LEU A 41 -11.24 -8.61 -0.54
CA LEU A 41 -10.23 -7.74 -1.13
C LEU A 41 -9.33 -7.18 -0.04
N ALA A 42 -8.03 -7.10 -0.34
CA ALA A 42 -7.05 -6.34 0.41
C ALA A 42 -6.85 -4.98 -0.28
N VAL A 43 -7.05 -3.90 0.48
CA VAL A 43 -6.85 -2.52 0.06
C VAL A 43 -5.67 -1.94 0.84
N SER A 44 -4.70 -1.36 0.14
CA SER A 44 -3.59 -0.63 0.74
C SER A 44 -3.50 0.76 0.13
N ALA A 45 -3.21 1.74 0.98
CA ALA A 45 -2.91 3.11 0.56
C ALA A 45 -1.83 3.69 1.47
N ALA A 46 -0.72 4.11 0.88
CA ALA A 46 0.40 4.74 1.60
C ALA A 46 0.99 5.89 0.76
N PRO A 47 1.60 6.92 1.37
CA PRO A 47 2.50 7.83 0.67
C PRO A 47 3.43 7.11 -0.30
N ALA A 48 3.48 7.60 -1.53
CA ALA A 48 4.34 7.02 -2.55
C ALA A 48 5.77 7.48 -2.33
N ASP A 49 6.74 6.63 -2.64
CA ASP A 49 8.16 6.97 -2.70
C ASP A 49 8.73 7.50 -1.35
N VAL A 50 8.10 7.12 -0.23
CA VAL A 50 8.59 7.37 1.14
C VAL A 50 9.30 6.13 1.65
N ASP A 51 10.48 6.31 2.24
CA ASP A 51 11.15 5.24 2.98
C ASP A 51 10.41 5.01 4.31
N TRP A 52 9.36 4.19 4.25
CA TRP A 52 8.56 3.81 5.42
C TRP A 52 9.37 2.97 6.43
N CYS A 53 10.55 2.51 6.04
CA CYS A 53 11.28 1.48 6.75
C CYS A 53 12.35 2.07 7.70
N ASP A 54 12.41 3.41 7.85
CA ASP A 54 13.40 4.14 8.68
C ASP A 54 12.84 4.73 10.01
N ASP A 55 11.61 4.39 10.41
CA ASP A 55 10.97 4.95 11.62
C ASP A 55 11.50 4.41 12.98
N THR A 56 12.74 3.88 13.05
CA THR A 56 13.31 3.39 14.32
C THR A 56 13.91 4.47 15.22
N GLY A 57 13.89 5.75 14.81
CA GLY A 57 14.48 6.86 15.56
C GLY A 57 15.99 6.69 15.84
N THR A 58 16.64 5.73 15.17
CA THR A 58 18.05 5.42 15.33
C THR A 58 18.70 5.65 13.98
N ASN A 59 19.67 6.56 13.92
CA ASN A 59 20.47 6.80 12.72
C ASN A 59 20.96 5.47 12.13
N ASN A 60 20.36 5.02 11.02
CA ASN A 60 20.93 3.96 10.19
C ASN A 60 22.05 4.55 9.34
N ARG A 61 23.06 5.13 10.00
CA ARG A 61 24.31 5.56 9.36
C ARG A 61 25.13 4.31 9.09
N LEU A 62 24.71 3.52 8.11
CA LEU A 62 25.51 2.41 7.60
C LEU A 62 26.76 2.96 6.92
N LYS A 63 27.88 2.25 7.09
CA LYS A 63 29.14 2.64 6.44
C LYS A 63 29.14 2.35 4.94
N ASN A 64 28.34 1.38 4.47
CA ASN A 64 28.28 0.93 3.08
C ASN A 64 26.84 0.58 2.64
N GLN A 65 26.54 0.83 1.36
CA GLN A 65 25.20 0.78 0.76
C GLN A 65 24.66 -0.64 0.50
N SER A 66 25.52 -1.66 0.56
CA SER A 66 25.21 -3.06 0.21
C SER A 66 24.60 -3.88 1.36
N ASP A 67 24.50 -3.32 2.57
CA ASP A 67 24.04 -4.04 3.77
C ASP A 67 22.59 -3.65 4.16
N ILE A 68 21.87 -2.96 3.28
CA ILE A 68 20.48 -2.54 3.51
C ILE A 68 19.55 -3.68 3.08
N ASP A 69 19.13 -4.49 4.04
CA ASP A 69 18.01 -5.41 3.86
C ASP A 69 16.72 -4.82 4.43
N ARG A 70 15.65 -4.97 3.66
CA ARG A 70 14.30 -4.51 3.99
C ARG A 70 13.75 -5.22 5.24
N THR A 71 14.02 -4.66 6.41
CA THR A 71 13.80 -5.35 7.71
C THR A 71 12.39 -5.18 8.29
N SER A 72 11.60 -4.16 7.90
CA SER A 72 10.13 -4.13 8.11
C SER A 72 9.48 -2.97 7.35
N CYS A 73 8.51 -3.26 6.48
CA CYS A 73 7.79 -2.30 5.64
C CYS A 73 6.30 -2.69 5.54
N MET A 74 5.64 -2.82 6.69
CA MET A 74 4.24 -3.25 6.75
C MET A 74 3.34 -2.21 6.09
N LEU A 75 2.87 -2.51 4.89
CA LEU A 75 1.85 -1.71 4.23
C LEU A 75 0.53 -1.81 5.01
N PRO A 76 -0.15 -0.68 5.32
CA PRO A 76 -1.44 -0.73 5.98
C PRO A 76 -2.46 -1.38 5.05
N VAL A 77 -3.00 -2.52 5.47
CA VAL A 77 -4.02 -3.26 4.70
C VAL A 77 -5.37 -3.19 5.41
N LYS A 78 -6.40 -2.80 4.68
CA LYS A 78 -7.80 -2.96 5.06
C LYS A 78 -8.46 -4.04 4.21
N GLN A 79 -9.25 -4.88 4.86
CA GLN A 79 -10.00 -5.93 4.20
C GLN A 79 -11.45 -5.50 3.96
N ILE A 80 -11.96 -5.73 2.75
CA ILE A 80 -13.34 -5.45 2.37
C ILE A 80 -13.92 -6.71 1.73
N ALA A 81 -15.08 -7.16 2.19
CA ALA A 81 -15.79 -8.28 1.60
C ALA A 81 -16.72 -7.79 0.47
N ILE A 82 -16.61 -8.43 -0.70
CA ILE A 82 -17.62 -8.36 -1.75
C ILE A 82 -18.53 -9.58 -1.55
N VAL A 83 -19.82 -9.31 -1.35
CA VAL A 83 -20.89 -10.31 -1.31
C VAL A 83 -21.70 -10.22 -2.59
N ASP A 84 -22.23 -11.35 -3.06
CA ASP A 84 -23.21 -11.40 -4.16
C ASP A 84 -24.56 -10.76 -3.77
#